data_AF-A0A2H4VLX1-F1
#
_entry.id   AF-A0A2H4VLX1-F1
#
_cell.length_a   1.000
_cell.length_b   1.000
_cell.length_c   1.000
_cell.angle_alpha   90.00
_cell.angle_beta   90.00
_cell.angle_gamma   90.00
#
_symmetry.space_group_name_H-M   'P 1'
#
loop_
_entity.id
_entity.type
_entity.pdbx_description
1 polymer ?
#
loop_
_entity_poly.entity_id
_entity_poly.type
_entity_poly.pdbx_seq_one_letter_code
_entity_poly.pdbx_strand_id
1 'polypeptide(L)'
;MTYLTEISLLNSLTKFEVGEREGKLVEIISKYPEVVPVIPLIIAIREKSLAVLDVGDQLFYKEFRFNNKKLKNDEILDIVEFCKKTGIINLFGEINDLYAYLLGMEVGLDSNARKNRSGKIFENLVNLLLKNKLRNHPNFSLKEEDSSIKIKRNKRADFVIYKNNKPKIVVECNFYSTTGSKPIEVANSYIDLDHKCKEEKLTLIWVTDGPAWLKLKNVVERTFNEIDFPMNYKILDEKMDILLKSFEDD
;
A
#
# COMPACT_ATOMS: atom_id res chain seq x y z
N MET A 1 -2.26 -21.28 -12.43
CA MET A 1 -1.81 -19.98 -11.91
C MET A 1 -0.69 -19.51 -12.82
N THR A 2 -0.80 -18.31 -13.38
CA THR A 2 0.31 -17.68 -14.12
C THR A 2 1.46 -17.48 -13.13
N TYR A 3 2.70 -17.75 -13.53
CA TYR A 3 3.94 -17.53 -12.75
C TYR A 3 4.41 -18.61 -11.74
N LEU A 4 4.07 -19.90 -11.89
CA LEU A 4 4.47 -20.92 -10.91
C LEU A 4 5.99 -21.06 -10.72
N THR A 5 6.75 -20.97 -11.82
CA THR A 5 8.22 -21.05 -11.82
C THR A 5 8.83 -19.86 -11.08
N GLU A 6 8.33 -18.67 -11.37
CA GLU A 6 8.77 -17.39 -10.85
C GLU A 6 8.45 -17.26 -9.36
N ILE A 7 7.26 -17.71 -8.96
CA ILE A 7 6.90 -17.84 -7.54
C ILE A 7 7.87 -18.77 -6.83
N SER A 8 8.24 -19.90 -7.45
CA SER A 8 9.19 -20.85 -6.85
C SER A 8 10.59 -20.27 -6.70
N LEU A 9 11.05 -19.48 -7.67
CA LEU A 9 12.32 -18.75 -7.59
C LEU A 9 12.32 -17.75 -6.43
N LEU A 10 11.29 -16.91 -6.32
CA LEU A 10 11.17 -15.96 -5.20
C LEU A 10 10.94 -16.66 -3.86
N ASN A 11 10.28 -17.82 -3.84
CA ASN A 11 10.07 -18.61 -2.62
C ASN A 11 11.38 -19.02 -1.94
N SER A 12 12.49 -19.11 -2.70
CA SER A 12 13.82 -19.38 -2.14
C SER A 12 14.24 -18.31 -1.11
N LEU A 13 13.75 -17.07 -1.22
CA LEU A 13 14.04 -15.97 -0.28
C LEU A 13 13.57 -16.28 1.15
N THR A 14 12.60 -17.19 1.31
CA THR A 14 12.14 -17.66 2.65
C THR A 14 13.21 -18.43 3.43
N LYS A 15 14.29 -18.85 2.76
CA LYS A 15 15.37 -19.65 3.36
C LYS A 15 16.60 -18.81 3.76
N PHE A 16 16.59 -17.52 3.47
CA PHE A 16 17.70 -16.61 3.78
C PHE A 16 17.34 -15.70 4.94
N GLU A 17 18.36 -15.24 5.68
CA GLU A 17 18.21 -14.24 6.74
C GLU A 17 17.92 -12.85 6.14
N VAL A 18 17.30 -11.97 6.93
CA VAL A 18 16.86 -10.63 6.47
C VAL A 18 18.01 -9.85 5.81
N GLY A 19 19.22 -9.91 6.36
CA GLY A 19 20.40 -9.21 5.84
C GLY A 19 20.94 -9.75 4.50
N GLU A 20 20.55 -10.95 4.09
CA GLU A 20 21.01 -11.59 2.84
C GLU A 20 19.97 -11.53 1.72
N ARG A 21 18.68 -11.36 2.08
CA ARG A 21 17.57 -11.39 1.12
C ARG A 21 17.64 -10.30 0.06
N GLU A 22 18.09 -9.10 0.41
CA GLU A 22 18.23 -7.99 -0.57
C GLU A 22 19.21 -8.39 -1.68
N GLY A 23 20.41 -8.85 -1.32
CA GLY A 23 21.41 -9.32 -2.28
C GLY A 23 20.93 -10.52 -3.09
N LYS A 24 20.24 -11.48 -2.47
CA LYS A 24 19.66 -12.62 -3.17
C LYS A 24 18.55 -12.22 -4.14
N LEU A 25 17.73 -11.23 -3.79
CA LEU A 25 16.71 -10.71 -4.70
C LEU A 25 17.37 -10.03 -5.92
N VAL A 26 18.46 -9.27 -5.73
CA VAL A 26 19.26 -8.72 -6.84
C VAL A 26 19.76 -9.84 -7.76
N GLU A 27 20.34 -10.91 -7.20
CA GLU A 27 20.81 -12.06 -7.98
C GLU A 27 19.69 -12.74 -8.77
N ILE A 28 18.53 -12.96 -8.14
CA ILE A 28 17.38 -13.62 -8.77
C ILE A 28 16.84 -12.76 -9.91
N ILE A 29 16.58 -11.47 -9.69
CA ILE A 29 16.04 -10.57 -10.73
C ILE A 29 17.04 -10.42 -11.89
N SER A 30 18.35 -10.37 -11.60
CA SER A 30 19.38 -10.25 -12.64
C SER A 30 19.41 -11.46 -13.58
N LYS A 31 19.15 -12.66 -13.04
CA LYS A 31 19.14 -13.91 -13.80
C LYS A 31 17.78 -14.21 -14.43
N TYR A 32 16.71 -13.86 -13.72
CA TYR A 32 15.33 -14.21 -14.03
C TYR A 32 14.43 -12.97 -13.90
N PRO A 33 14.54 -11.97 -14.79
CA PRO A 33 13.74 -10.74 -14.72
C PRO A 33 12.23 -11.00 -14.80
N GLU A 34 11.80 -12.16 -15.30
CA GLU A 34 10.41 -12.64 -15.31
C GLU A 34 9.80 -12.80 -13.91
N VAL A 35 10.59 -12.79 -12.83
CA VAL A 35 10.07 -12.83 -11.45
C VAL A 35 9.43 -11.52 -11.00
N VAL A 36 9.80 -10.39 -11.61
CA VAL A 36 9.31 -9.06 -11.24
C VAL A 36 7.78 -8.94 -11.25
N PRO A 37 7.03 -9.46 -12.26
CA PRO A 37 5.57 -9.45 -12.24
C PRO A 37 4.92 -10.23 -11.09
N VAL A 38 5.66 -11.03 -10.31
CA VAL A 38 5.14 -11.69 -9.10
C VAL A 38 5.09 -10.73 -7.90
N ILE A 39 6.04 -9.78 -7.78
CA ILE A 39 6.07 -8.77 -6.70
C ILE A 39 4.70 -8.07 -6.50
N PRO A 40 4.00 -7.59 -7.54
CA PRO A 40 2.63 -7.07 -7.43
C PRO A 40 1.64 -7.98 -6.74
N LEU A 41 1.74 -9.28 -7.03
CA LEU A 41 0.81 -10.30 -6.53
C LEU A 41 0.98 -10.49 -5.02
N ILE A 42 2.19 -10.28 -4.49
CA ILE A 42 2.51 -10.32 -3.06
C ILE A 42 1.75 -9.22 -2.31
N ILE A 43 1.65 -8.03 -2.91
CA ILE A 43 0.92 -6.88 -2.37
C ILE A 43 -0.60 -7.06 -2.56
N ALA A 44 -1.02 -8.07 -3.34
CA ALA A 44 -2.40 -8.34 -3.72
C ALA A 44 -3.11 -7.19 -4.46
N ILE A 45 -2.33 -6.28 -5.05
CA ILE A 45 -2.81 -5.31 -6.03
C ILE A 45 -2.91 -6.05 -7.38
N ARG A 46 -4.14 -6.26 -7.86
CA ARG A 46 -4.42 -7.02 -9.10
C ARG A 46 -4.30 -6.16 -10.37
N GLU A 47 -3.50 -5.11 -10.33
CA GLU A 47 -3.22 -4.33 -11.52
C GLU A 47 -2.24 -5.10 -12.41
N LYS A 48 -2.54 -5.18 -13.71
CA LYS A 48 -1.67 -5.85 -14.70
C LYS A 48 -0.33 -5.12 -14.90
N SER A 49 -0.23 -3.90 -14.38
CA SER A 49 0.97 -3.10 -14.24
C SER A 49 1.08 -2.64 -12.79
N LEU A 50 2.09 -3.13 -12.07
CA LEU A 50 2.50 -2.48 -10.83
C LEU A 50 3.62 -1.52 -11.19
N ALA A 51 3.42 -0.26 -10.84
CA ALA A 51 4.47 0.72 -10.89
C ALA A 51 5.55 0.31 -9.89
N VAL A 52 6.72 -0.10 -10.38
CA VAL A 52 7.91 -0.18 -9.54
C VAL A 52 8.64 1.14 -9.67
N LEU A 53 8.99 1.71 -8.52
CA LEU A 53 9.56 3.04 -8.35
C LEU A 53 10.93 3.14 -9.02
N ASP A 54 11.22 4.32 -9.54
CA ASP A 54 12.59 4.83 -9.72
C ASP A 54 13.02 5.46 -8.39
N VAL A 55 14.17 5.06 -7.83
CA VAL A 55 14.72 5.70 -6.62
C VAL A 55 15.79 6.71 -7.03
N GLY A 56 15.29 7.81 -7.61
CA GLY A 56 15.91 9.14 -7.66
C GLY A 56 14.95 10.22 -7.12
N ASP A 57 15.24 11.50 -7.41
CA ASP A 57 14.41 12.65 -6.99
C ASP A 57 13.00 12.68 -7.62
N GLN A 58 12.66 11.74 -8.51
CA GLN A 58 11.37 11.66 -9.19
C GLN A 58 10.90 10.20 -9.28
N LEU A 59 9.80 9.84 -8.59
CA LEU A 59 9.13 8.55 -8.78
C LEU A 59 8.45 8.55 -10.16
N PHE A 60 9.07 7.92 -11.15
CA PHE A 60 8.42 7.65 -12.42
C PHE A 60 7.64 6.33 -12.40
N TYR A 61 6.40 6.40 -12.90
CA TYR A 61 5.62 5.26 -13.35
C TYR A 61 6.33 4.57 -14.51
N LYS A 62 7.11 3.52 -14.26
CA LYS A 62 7.55 2.64 -15.34
C LYS A 62 6.58 1.48 -15.46
N GLU A 63 5.75 1.53 -16.49
CA GLU A 63 5.00 0.38 -16.95
C GLU A 63 6.01 -0.65 -17.46
N PHE A 64 6.41 -1.60 -16.60
CA PHE A 64 7.33 -2.67 -17.00
C PHE A 64 6.62 -3.57 -18.00
N ARG A 65 6.88 -3.34 -19.28
CA ARG A 65 6.46 -4.26 -20.34
C ARG A 65 7.36 -5.49 -20.25
N PHE A 66 6.80 -6.58 -19.73
CA PHE A 66 7.43 -7.89 -19.56
C PHE A 66 7.70 -8.62 -20.89
N ASN A 67 8.40 -7.96 -21.82
CA ASN A 67 8.85 -8.58 -23.07
C ASN A 67 10.38 -8.51 -23.16
N ASN A 68 11.04 -9.64 -22.87
CA ASN A 68 12.39 -10.04 -23.28
C ASN A 68 13.52 -8.99 -23.21
N LYS A 69 13.44 -7.99 -22.32
CA LYS A 69 14.55 -7.05 -22.07
C LYS A 69 15.29 -7.42 -20.80
N LYS A 70 16.62 -7.47 -20.88
CA LYS A 70 17.49 -7.42 -19.70
C LYS A 70 17.22 -6.10 -18.98
N LEU A 71 16.91 -6.17 -17.68
CA LEU A 71 16.85 -5.02 -16.80
C LEU A 71 18.27 -4.47 -16.63
N LYS A 72 18.41 -3.13 -16.59
CA LYS A 72 19.66 -2.48 -16.20
C LYS A 72 19.88 -2.67 -14.69
N ASN A 73 21.13 -2.64 -14.24
CA ASN A 73 21.45 -2.80 -12.82
C ASN A 73 20.71 -1.80 -11.92
N ASP A 74 20.61 -0.53 -12.33
CA ASP A 74 19.90 0.49 -11.56
C ASP A 74 18.42 0.14 -11.39
N GLU A 75 17.75 -0.34 -12.45
CA GLU A 75 16.35 -0.79 -12.39
C GLU A 75 16.15 -1.96 -11.42
N ILE A 76 17.15 -2.86 -11.31
CA ILE A 76 17.10 -3.98 -10.36
C ILE A 76 17.23 -3.47 -8.92
N LEU A 77 18.17 -2.58 -8.67
CA LEU A 77 18.39 -1.99 -7.35
C LEU A 77 17.15 -1.21 -6.88
N ASP A 78 16.51 -0.48 -7.79
CA ASP A 78 15.26 0.23 -7.53
C ASP A 78 14.13 -0.73 -7.11
N ILE A 79 13.98 -1.86 -7.82
CA ILE A 79 13.00 -2.89 -7.45
C ILE A 79 13.28 -3.47 -6.06
N VAL A 80 14.55 -3.73 -5.74
CA VAL A 80 14.92 -4.26 -4.41
C VAL A 80 14.66 -3.23 -3.31
N GLU A 81 14.99 -1.97 -3.54
CA GLU A 81 14.73 -0.88 -2.60
C GLU A 81 13.22 -0.67 -2.38
N PHE A 82 12.42 -0.82 -3.43
CA PHE A 82 10.95 -0.86 -3.29
C PHE A 82 10.49 -2.02 -2.41
N CYS A 83 10.96 -3.24 -2.67
CA CYS A 83 10.61 -4.42 -1.87
C CYS A 83 11.01 -4.25 -0.40
N LYS A 84 12.13 -3.55 -0.15
CA LYS A 84 12.59 -3.21 1.20
C LYS A 84 11.65 -2.21 1.87
N LYS A 85 11.39 -1.07 1.23
CA LYS A 85 10.56 0.01 1.77
C LYS A 85 9.10 -0.38 2.00
N THR A 86 8.57 -1.27 1.16
CA THR A 86 7.21 -1.80 1.33
C THR A 86 7.11 -2.91 2.38
N GLY A 87 8.24 -3.52 2.77
CA GLY A 87 8.28 -4.62 3.73
C GLY A 87 8.16 -6.01 3.11
N ILE A 88 8.21 -6.13 1.78
CA ILE A 88 8.20 -7.43 1.07
C ILE A 88 9.44 -8.27 1.43
N ILE A 89 10.60 -7.65 1.62
CA ILE A 89 11.81 -8.37 2.08
C ILE A 89 11.61 -9.03 3.45
N ASN A 90 10.91 -8.33 4.35
CA ASN A 90 10.60 -8.85 5.69
C ASN A 90 9.57 -9.96 5.63
N LEU A 91 8.54 -9.80 4.78
CA LEU A 91 7.49 -10.81 4.56
C LEU A 91 8.07 -12.20 4.27
N PHE A 92 9.12 -12.29 3.46
CA PHE A 92 9.75 -13.57 3.15
C PHE A 92 10.28 -14.32 4.39
N GLY A 93 10.60 -13.62 5.48
CA GLY A 93 11.00 -14.24 6.75
C GLY A 93 9.85 -14.58 7.68
N GLU A 94 8.67 -14.06 7.38
CA GLU A 94 7.46 -14.29 8.18
C GLU A 94 6.62 -15.43 7.58
N ILE A 95 6.83 -15.78 6.31
CA ILE A 95 6.10 -16.81 5.58
C ILE A 95 6.97 -18.05 5.35
N ASN A 96 6.36 -19.23 5.41
CA ASN A 96 7.04 -20.49 5.11
C ASN A 96 7.05 -20.82 3.61
N ASP A 97 6.02 -20.37 2.89
CA ASP A 97 5.81 -20.66 1.48
C ASP A 97 5.02 -19.54 0.79
N LEU A 98 5.65 -18.91 -0.20
CA LEU A 98 5.07 -17.84 -1.00
C LEU A 98 3.84 -18.28 -1.78
N TYR A 99 3.83 -19.51 -2.31
CA TYR A 99 2.70 -20.01 -3.09
C TYR A 99 1.45 -20.18 -2.22
N ALA A 100 1.59 -20.77 -1.04
CA ALA A 100 0.55 -20.88 -0.04
C ALA A 100 0.09 -19.50 0.47
N TYR A 101 1.00 -18.56 0.69
CA TYR A 101 0.68 -17.17 1.04
C TYR A 101 -0.20 -16.50 -0.02
N LEU A 102 0.17 -16.63 -1.30
CA LEU A 102 -0.57 -16.06 -2.43
C LEU A 102 -1.95 -16.71 -2.60
N LEU A 103 -2.04 -18.03 -2.44
CA LEU A 103 -3.31 -18.77 -2.45
C LEU A 103 -4.17 -18.51 -1.20
N GLY A 104 -3.58 -17.97 -0.14
CA GLY A 104 -4.24 -17.80 1.15
C GLY A 104 -4.49 -19.11 1.89
N MET A 105 -3.65 -20.12 1.65
CA MET A 105 -3.73 -21.44 2.29
C MET A 105 -2.74 -21.60 3.45
N GLU A 106 -2.17 -20.52 4.00
CA GLU A 106 -1.39 -20.61 5.24
C GLU A 106 -2.22 -21.33 6.32
N VAL A 107 -1.75 -22.51 6.72
CA VAL A 107 -2.47 -23.45 7.58
C VAL A 107 -2.38 -23.05 9.06
N GLY A 108 -3.54 -22.89 9.71
CA GLY A 108 -3.72 -22.83 11.17
C GLY A 108 -3.49 -21.46 11.82
N LEU A 109 -4.36 -21.08 12.80
CA LEU A 109 -4.34 -19.95 13.78
C LEU A 109 -3.92 -18.52 13.34
N ASP A 110 -3.33 -18.36 12.17
CA ASP A 110 -2.46 -17.23 11.78
C ASP A 110 -3.02 -16.44 10.59
N SER A 111 -4.27 -16.73 10.19
CA SER A 111 -4.99 -15.96 9.16
C SER A 111 -5.11 -14.46 9.50
N ASN A 112 -5.08 -14.13 10.80
CA ASN A 112 -4.99 -12.76 11.28
C ASN A 112 -3.60 -12.16 11.06
N ALA A 113 -2.52 -12.91 11.29
CA ALA A 113 -1.16 -12.44 10.99
C ALA A 113 -0.99 -12.17 9.50
N ARG A 114 -1.49 -13.04 8.62
CA ARG A 114 -1.51 -12.75 7.17
C ARG A 114 -2.19 -11.41 6.84
N LYS A 115 -3.39 -11.16 7.38
CA LYS A 115 -4.12 -9.89 7.14
C LYS A 115 -3.36 -8.68 7.65
N ASN A 116 -2.69 -8.82 8.79
CA ASN A 116 -1.85 -7.76 9.35
C ASN A 116 -0.63 -7.49 8.46
N ARG A 117 0.00 -8.54 7.92
CA ARG A 117 1.13 -8.44 6.98
C ARG A 117 0.75 -7.70 5.69
N SER A 118 -0.31 -8.14 5.01
CA SER A 118 -0.77 -7.46 3.78
C SER A 118 -1.26 -6.03 4.06
N GLY A 119 -1.91 -5.81 5.20
CA GLY A 119 -2.33 -4.47 5.63
C GLY A 119 -1.14 -3.54 5.84
N LYS A 120 -0.08 -4.02 6.49
CA LYS A 120 1.14 -3.22 6.72
C LYS A 120 1.87 -2.89 5.44
N ILE A 121 1.97 -3.85 4.50
CA ILE A 121 2.57 -3.60 3.18
C ILE A 121 1.78 -2.52 2.43
N PHE A 122 0.44 -2.58 2.48
CA PHE A 122 -0.42 -1.57 1.85
C PHE A 122 -0.26 -0.18 2.50
N GLU A 123 -0.22 -0.11 3.83
CA GLU A 123 0.03 1.14 4.56
C GLU A 123 1.39 1.75 4.18
N ASN A 124 2.46 0.94 4.11
CA ASN A 124 3.77 1.38 3.66
C ASN A 124 3.74 1.89 2.21
N LEU A 125 2.96 1.25 1.34
CA LEU A 125 2.80 1.68 -0.05
C LEU A 125 2.12 3.06 -0.14
N VAL A 126 1.07 3.29 0.66
CA VAL A 126 0.40 4.59 0.75
C VAL A 126 1.36 5.65 1.33
N ASN A 127 2.15 5.31 2.35
CA ASN A 127 3.16 6.20 2.92
C ASN A 127 4.16 6.68 1.85
N LEU A 128 4.71 5.76 1.05
CA LEU A 128 5.63 6.09 -0.05
C LEU A 128 4.99 7.02 -1.08
N LEU A 129 3.74 6.74 -1.47
CA LEU A 129 2.98 7.59 -2.39
C LEU A 129 2.81 9.00 -1.82
N LEU A 130 2.30 9.12 -0.58
CA LEU A 130 2.06 10.41 0.05
C LEU A 130 3.35 11.21 0.19
N LYS A 131 4.44 10.58 0.69
CA LYS A 131 5.76 11.22 0.78
C LYS A 131 6.23 11.76 -0.57
N ASN A 132 6.01 11.00 -1.65
CA ASN A 132 6.37 11.45 -2.99
C ASN A 132 5.54 12.67 -3.44
N LYS A 133 4.21 12.60 -3.32
CA LYS A 133 3.32 13.70 -3.72
C LYS A 133 3.67 15.00 -2.99
N LEU A 134 3.95 14.89 -1.69
CA LEU A 134 4.28 16.05 -0.84
C LEU A 134 5.62 16.71 -1.18
N ARG A 135 6.55 16.05 -1.88
CA ARG A 135 7.82 16.68 -2.32
C ARG A 135 7.60 17.89 -3.21
N ASN A 136 6.55 17.87 -4.03
CA ASN A 136 6.19 18.97 -4.92
C ASN A 136 5.39 20.09 -4.21
N HIS A 137 5.07 19.89 -2.92
CA HIS A 137 4.21 20.76 -2.13
C HIS A 137 4.93 21.13 -0.81
N PRO A 138 5.92 22.05 -0.84
CA PRO A 138 6.85 22.28 0.29
C PRO A 138 6.17 22.80 1.57
N ASN A 139 4.97 23.37 1.46
CA ASN A 139 4.18 23.83 2.60
C ASN A 139 3.46 22.69 3.33
N PHE A 140 3.51 21.47 2.78
CA PHE A 140 2.88 20.31 3.37
C PHE A 140 3.90 19.32 3.94
N SER A 141 3.52 18.66 5.02
CA SER A 141 4.33 17.62 5.66
C SER A 141 3.47 16.44 6.12
N LEU A 142 4.06 15.25 6.12
CA LEU A 142 3.42 14.01 6.56
C LEU A 142 3.90 13.63 7.96
N LYS A 143 2.98 13.19 8.81
CA LYS A 143 3.30 12.50 10.05
C LYS A 143 2.56 11.17 10.13
N GLU A 144 3.26 10.15 10.58
CA GLU A 144 2.75 8.79 10.78
C GLU A 144 2.29 8.65 12.23
N GLU A 145 1.14 8.04 12.48
CA GLU A 145 0.63 7.76 13.83
C GLU A 145 0.62 8.95 14.82
N ASP A 146 0.32 10.17 14.34
CA ASP A 146 0.42 11.39 15.17
C ASP A 146 -0.62 11.39 16.31
N SER A 147 -0.14 11.19 17.54
CA SER A 147 -0.95 11.20 18.76
C SER A 147 -1.40 12.59 19.23
N SER A 148 -0.87 13.67 18.64
CA SER A 148 -1.22 15.05 19.00
C SER A 148 -2.60 15.46 18.49
N ILE A 149 -3.13 14.75 17.48
CA ILE A 149 -4.45 15.03 16.93
C ILE A 149 -5.53 14.40 17.80
N LYS A 150 -6.36 15.27 18.37
CA LYS A 150 -7.52 14.89 19.17
C LYS A 150 -8.77 14.82 18.30
N ILE A 151 -8.80 13.90 17.34
CA ILE A 151 -10.10 13.45 16.81
C ILE A 151 -10.75 12.68 17.95
N LYS A 152 -12.02 12.94 18.27
CA LYS A 152 -12.77 12.30 19.38
C LYS A 152 -12.96 10.78 19.17
N ARG A 153 -11.87 10.03 19.19
CA ARG A 153 -11.76 8.58 19.00
C ARG A 153 -10.51 8.06 19.71
N ASN A 154 -10.53 6.78 20.05
CA ASN A 154 -9.44 6.12 20.78
C ASN A 154 -8.30 5.60 19.88
N LYS A 155 -8.45 5.67 18.55
CA LYS A 155 -7.47 5.19 17.57
C LYS A 155 -6.64 6.34 17.01
N ARG A 156 -5.32 6.14 16.90
CA ARG A 156 -4.42 7.05 16.16
C ARG A 156 -4.69 6.97 14.67
N ALA A 157 -4.50 8.08 13.96
CA ALA A 157 -4.57 8.10 12.51
C ALA A 157 -3.35 7.43 11.92
N ASP A 158 -3.54 6.65 10.86
CA ASP A 158 -2.41 6.00 10.18
C ASP A 158 -1.46 7.09 9.65
N PHE A 159 -2.01 8.13 8.99
CA PHE A 159 -1.26 9.34 8.63
C PHE A 159 -2.03 10.64 8.86
N VAL A 160 -1.26 11.72 8.97
CA VAL A 160 -1.79 13.08 8.97
C VAL A 160 -0.93 13.97 8.08
N ILE A 161 -1.57 14.72 7.20
CA ILE A 161 -0.93 15.77 6.41
C ILE A 161 -1.21 17.12 7.05
N TYR A 162 -0.13 17.86 7.26
CA TYR A 162 -0.12 19.23 7.78
C TYR A 162 0.13 20.21 6.64
N LYS A 163 -0.54 21.37 6.64
CA LYS A 163 -0.16 22.57 5.86
C LYS A 163 0.34 23.62 6.84
N ASN A 164 1.57 24.12 6.66
CA ASN A 164 2.16 25.16 7.53
C ASN A 164 2.04 24.81 9.04
N ASN A 165 2.40 23.58 9.41
CA ASN A 165 2.31 23.03 10.77
C ASN A 165 0.89 22.96 11.37
N LYS A 166 -0.17 23.12 10.57
CA LYS A 166 -1.56 22.88 10.99
C LYS A 166 -2.09 21.59 10.36
N PRO A 167 -2.73 20.69 11.13
CA PRO A 167 -3.30 19.48 10.56
C PRO A 167 -4.44 19.85 9.61
N LYS A 168 -4.49 19.20 8.46
CA LYS A 168 -5.53 19.44 7.43
C LYS A 168 -6.19 18.16 6.99
N ILE A 169 -5.42 17.10 6.80
CA ILE A 169 -5.92 15.85 6.23
C ILE A 169 -5.56 14.69 7.16
N VAL A 170 -6.55 13.88 7.49
CA VAL A 170 -6.41 12.60 8.19
C VAL A 170 -6.50 11.51 7.13
N VAL A 171 -5.55 10.58 7.12
CA VAL A 171 -5.55 9.46 6.17
C VAL A 171 -5.62 8.14 6.94
N GLU A 172 -6.57 7.30 6.56
CA GLU A 172 -6.72 5.94 7.07
C GLU A 172 -6.57 4.93 5.92
N CYS A 173 -5.86 3.84 6.16
CA CYS A 173 -5.53 2.84 5.16
C CYS A 173 -6.07 1.46 5.55
N ASN A 174 -6.82 0.81 4.66
CA ASN A 174 -7.24 -0.58 4.88
C ASN A 174 -7.16 -1.42 3.60
N PHE A 175 -6.60 -2.62 3.73
CA PHE A 175 -6.59 -3.60 2.65
C PHE A 175 -7.42 -4.83 3.03
N TYR A 176 -8.44 -5.15 2.23
CA TYR A 176 -9.33 -6.28 2.50
C TYR A 176 -9.28 -7.32 1.37
N SER A 177 -8.57 -8.42 1.63
CA SER A 177 -8.46 -9.56 0.73
C SER A 177 -9.66 -10.52 0.79
N THR A 178 -10.41 -10.51 1.89
CA THR A 178 -11.57 -11.39 2.12
C THR A 178 -12.75 -10.61 2.68
N THR A 179 -13.97 -11.06 2.37
CA THR A 179 -15.21 -10.55 2.97
C THR A 179 -15.30 -10.92 4.46
N GLY A 180 -16.26 -10.31 5.17
CA GLY A 180 -16.55 -10.58 6.57
C GLY A 180 -17.22 -9.38 7.23
N SER A 181 -17.45 -9.44 8.55
CA SER A 181 -18.03 -8.31 9.28
C SER A 181 -17.06 -7.14 9.42
N LYS A 182 -15.74 -7.43 9.58
CA LYS A 182 -14.71 -6.39 9.79
C LYS A 182 -14.67 -5.29 8.71
N PRO A 183 -14.63 -5.57 7.38
CA PRO A 183 -14.73 -4.52 6.37
C PRO A 183 -15.99 -3.67 6.49
N ILE A 184 -17.12 -4.28 6.85
CA ILE A 184 -18.43 -3.62 7.00
C ILE A 184 -18.44 -2.70 8.23
N GLU A 185 -17.96 -3.20 9.37
CA GLU A 185 -17.85 -2.45 10.62
C GLU A 185 -16.93 -1.24 10.46
N VAL A 186 -15.78 -1.41 9.80
CA VAL A 186 -14.85 -0.31 9.54
C VAL A 186 -15.46 0.72 8.60
N ALA A 187 -16.10 0.28 7.51
CA ALA A 187 -16.77 1.19 6.58
C ALA A 187 -17.81 2.07 7.28
N ASN A 188 -18.65 1.48 8.15
CA ASN A 188 -19.62 2.24 8.94
C ASN A 188 -18.92 3.16 9.97
N SER A 189 -17.91 2.67 10.67
CA SER A 189 -17.14 3.48 11.63
C SER A 189 -16.44 4.67 10.98
N TYR A 190 -16.12 4.60 9.69
CA TYR A 190 -15.41 5.66 9.00
C TYR A 190 -16.34 6.77 8.52
N ILE A 191 -17.65 6.51 8.38
CA ILE A 191 -18.66 7.56 8.22
C ILE A 191 -18.66 8.46 9.48
N ASP A 192 -18.70 7.84 10.66
CA ASP A 192 -18.62 8.59 11.93
C ASP A 192 -17.29 9.33 12.08
N LEU A 193 -16.20 8.74 11.58
CA LEU A 193 -14.89 9.38 11.58
C LEU A 193 -14.85 10.62 10.68
N ASP A 194 -15.43 10.53 9.50
CA ASP A 194 -15.51 11.63 8.53
C ASP A 194 -16.24 12.84 9.14
N HIS A 195 -17.40 12.59 9.76
CA HIS A 195 -18.14 13.62 10.50
C HIS A 195 -17.30 14.27 11.61
N LYS A 196 -16.57 13.47 12.40
CA LYS A 196 -15.68 14.00 13.45
C LYS A 196 -14.52 14.79 12.89
N CYS A 197 -13.97 14.41 11.73
CA CYS A 197 -12.93 15.19 11.08
C CYS A 197 -13.48 16.55 10.63
N LYS A 198 -14.68 16.56 10.02
CA LYS A 198 -15.38 17.79 9.61
C LYS A 198 -15.65 18.75 10.78
N GLU A 199 -16.07 18.24 11.95
CA GLU A 199 -16.22 19.06 13.17
C GLU A 199 -14.94 19.81 13.56
N GLU A 200 -13.79 19.16 13.39
CA GLU A 200 -12.47 19.71 13.70
C GLU A 200 -11.83 20.45 12.51
N LYS A 201 -12.60 20.70 11.43
CA LYS A 201 -12.13 21.31 10.17
C LYS A 201 -10.97 20.55 9.52
N LEU A 202 -11.00 19.22 9.64
CA LEU A 202 -10.10 18.28 9.00
C LEU A 202 -10.84 17.54 7.88
N THR A 203 -10.10 17.13 6.87
CA THR A 203 -10.60 16.27 5.79
C THR A 203 -10.15 14.83 6.03
N LEU A 204 -11.07 13.88 5.98
CA LEU A 204 -10.74 12.46 5.98
C LEU A 204 -10.50 11.99 4.54
N ILE A 205 -9.38 11.33 4.30
CA ILE A 205 -9.17 10.46 3.14
C ILE A 205 -9.16 9.02 3.63
N TRP A 206 -10.11 8.23 3.16
CA TRP A 206 -10.11 6.80 3.41
C TRP A 206 -9.55 6.06 2.22
N VAL A 207 -8.34 5.51 2.36
CA VAL A 207 -7.67 4.73 1.32
C VAL A 207 -7.97 3.26 1.55
N THR A 208 -8.78 2.66 0.68
CA THR A 208 -9.09 1.23 0.77
C THR A 208 -9.01 0.50 -0.55
N ASP A 209 -8.50 -0.74 -0.50
CA ASP A 209 -8.36 -1.60 -1.66
C ASP A 209 -8.59 -3.08 -1.28
N GLY A 210 -8.55 -3.92 -2.30
CA GLY A 210 -8.59 -5.37 -2.17
C GLY A 210 -9.86 -6.03 -2.71
N PRO A 211 -9.78 -7.32 -3.07
CA PRO A 211 -10.86 -8.04 -3.76
C PRO A 211 -12.11 -8.28 -2.91
N ALA A 212 -12.09 -8.05 -1.59
CA ALA A 212 -13.28 -8.20 -0.75
C ALA A 212 -14.42 -7.27 -1.20
N TRP A 213 -14.07 -6.05 -1.64
CA TRP A 213 -15.03 -5.03 -2.02
C TRP A 213 -15.87 -5.40 -3.25
N LEU A 214 -15.34 -6.23 -4.15
CA LEU A 214 -16.09 -6.76 -5.30
C LEU A 214 -17.33 -7.57 -4.86
N LYS A 215 -17.25 -8.22 -3.70
CA LYS A 215 -18.34 -9.01 -3.10
C LYS A 215 -19.17 -8.22 -2.09
N LEU A 216 -18.72 -7.03 -1.68
CA LEU A 216 -19.38 -6.14 -0.72
C LEU A 216 -19.82 -4.82 -1.40
N LYS A 217 -20.19 -4.89 -2.67
CA LYS A 217 -20.50 -3.72 -3.50
C LYS A 217 -21.53 -2.77 -2.87
N ASN A 218 -22.61 -3.32 -2.30
CA ASN A 218 -23.66 -2.51 -1.66
C ASN A 218 -23.14 -1.72 -0.44
N VAL A 219 -22.17 -2.27 0.30
CA VAL A 219 -21.55 -1.58 1.44
C VAL A 219 -20.67 -0.45 0.94
N VAL A 220 -19.86 -0.71 -0.10
CA VAL A 220 -19.03 0.32 -0.75
C VAL A 220 -19.90 1.46 -1.26
N GLU A 221 -20.96 1.18 -2.02
CA GLU A 221 -21.84 2.20 -2.58
C GLU A 221 -22.47 3.07 -1.48
N ARG A 222 -22.96 2.45 -0.41
CA ARG A 222 -23.52 3.20 0.73
C ARG A 222 -22.46 4.08 1.39
N THR A 223 -21.32 3.50 1.76
CA THR A 223 -20.29 4.23 2.50
C THR A 223 -19.65 5.33 1.65
N PHE A 224 -19.46 5.10 0.34
CA PHE A 224 -18.81 6.05 -0.54
C PHE A 224 -19.72 7.25 -0.89
N ASN A 225 -21.03 7.15 -0.66
CA ASN A 225 -21.94 8.28 -0.76
C ASN A 225 -21.89 9.20 0.47
N GLU A 226 -21.35 8.73 1.60
CA GLU A 226 -21.35 9.44 2.88
C GLU A 226 -19.98 10.04 3.23
N ILE A 227 -18.89 9.44 2.74
CA ILE A 227 -17.52 9.92 2.94
C ILE A 227 -17.10 10.74 1.72
N ASP A 228 -16.45 11.89 1.93
CA ASP A 228 -16.09 12.80 0.84
C ASP A 228 -14.97 12.24 -0.05
N PHE A 229 -13.97 11.61 0.56
CA PHE A 229 -12.77 11.12 -0.13
C PHE A 229 -12.45 9.63 0.13
N PRO A 230 -13.35 8.70 -0.21
CA PRO A 230 -13.06 7.28 -0.26
C PRO A 230 -12.30 6.97 -1.56
N MET A 231 -11.07 6.48 -1.44
CA MET A 231 -10.18 6.27 -2.59
C MET A 231 -9.59 4.87 -2.56
N ASN A 232 -9.39 4.25 -3.73
CA ASN A 232 -8.42 3.18 -3.86
C ASN A 232 -7.02 3.78 -4.12
N TYR A 233 -5.99 2.93 -4.13
CA TYR A 233 -4.61 3.39 -4.29
C TYR A 233 -4.41 4.22 -5.58
N LYS A 234 -5.03 3.79 -6.68
CA LYS A 234 -4.92 4.45 -7.98
C LYS A 234 -5.57 5.83 -7.99
N ILE A 235 -6.78 5.96 -7.44
CA ILE A 235 -7.48 7.24 -7.34
C ILE A 235 -6.67 8.21 -6.47
N LEU A 236 -6.11 7.73 -5.36
CA LEU A 236 -5.23 8.54 -4.52
C LEU A 236 -4.05 9.08 -5.33
N ASP A 237 -3.35 8.22 -6.07
CA ASP A 237 -2.23 8.67 -6.90
C ASP A 237 -2.65 9.73 -7.92
N GLU A 238 -3.74 9.52 -8.63
CA GLU A 238 -4.19 10.40 -9.70
C GLU A 238 -4.72 11.75 -9.17
N LYS A 239 -5.27 11.78 -7.95
CA LYS A 239 -6.03 12.94 -7.43
C LYS A 239 -5.33 13.68 -6.30
N MET A 240 -4.31 13.12 -5.65
CA MET A 240 -3.68 13.74 -4.47
C MET A 240 -3.14 15.14 -4.77
N ASP A 241 -2.47 15.35 -5.90
CA ASP A 241 -1.91 16.66 -6.26
C ASP A 241 -3.00 17.72 -6.45
N ILE A 242 -4.15 17.33 -7.00
CA ILE A 242 -5.31 18.23 -7.18
C ILE A 242 -5.90 18.59 -5.82
N LEU A 243 -6.03 17.61 -4.93
CA LEU A 243 -6.54 17.82 -3.58
C LEU A 243 -5.61 18.70 -2.75
N LEU A 244 -4.29 18.49 -2.80
CA LEU A 244 -3.34 19.34 -2.09
C LEU A 244 -3.44 20.81 -2.54
N LYS A 245 -3.59 21.06 -3.84
CA LYS A 245 -3.79 22.40 -4.39
C LYS A 245 -5.05 23.09 -3.89
N SER A 246 -6.15 22.37 -3.69
CA SER A 246 -7.37 22.99 -3.14
C SER A 246 -7.17 23.51 -1.71
N PHE A 247 -6.21 22.96 -0.97
CA PHE A 247 -5.82 23.50 0.33
C PHE A 247 -4.80 24.63 0.23
N GLU A 248 -4.17 24.88 -0.91
CA GLU A 248 -3.21 25.99 -1.08
C GLU A 248 -3.92 27.34 -1.15
N ASP A 249 -5.09 27.37 -1.77
CA ASP A 249 -5.96 28.54 -1.97
C ASP A 249 -6.76 28.95 -0.70
N ASP A 250 -6.73 28.11 0.35
CA ASP A 250 -7.31 28.34 1.70
C ASP A 250 -6.32 28.99 2.69
#